data_AF-A0A6G1EV39-F1
#
_entry.id   AF-A0A6G1EV39-F1
#
_cell.length_a   1.000
_cell.length_b   1.000
_cell.length_c   1.000
_cell.angle_alpha   90.00
_cell.angle_beta   90.00
_cell.angle_gamma   90.00
#
_symmetry.space_group_name_H-M   'P 1'
#
loop_
_entity.id
_entity.type
_entity.pdbx_description
1 polymer ?
#
loop_
_entity_poly.entity_id
_entity_poly.type
_entity_poly.pdbx_seq_one_letter_code
_entity_poly.pdbx_strand_id
1 'polypeptide(L)' 'MLVTRFMLGLEDAIRALVMVQLPDTVQQGSTIALVQEEVLAIGLVKHKKFTARTETSSSSPVVEQTGQIFEKGELWKPSN' A
#
# COMPACT_ATOMS: atom_id res chain seq x y z
N MET A 1 9.30 -34.32 -7.36
CA MET A 1 9.49 -33.25 -6.35
C MET A 1 8.15 -32.88 -5.72
N LEU A 2 8.01 -33.07 -4.41
CA LEU A 2 6.77 -32.84 -3.68
C LEU A 2 6.45 -31.33 -3.51
N VAL A 3 7.48 -30.53 -3.26
CA VAL A 3 7.39 -29.07 -3.11
C VAL A 3 6.84 -28.39 -4.37
N THR A 4 7.29 -28.82 -5.55
CA THR A 4 6.80 -28.29 -6.82
C THR A 4 5.31 -28.56 -7.02
N ARG A 5 4.84 -29.75 -6.63
CA ARG A 5 3.40 -30.10 -6.70
C ARG A 5 2.59 -29.29 -5.71
N PHE A 6 3.12 -29.05 -4.52
CA PHE A 6 2.52 -28.15 -3.54
C PHE A 6 2.38 -26.73 -4.09
N MET A 7 3.45 -26.17 -4.67
CA MET A 7 3.42 -24.83 -5.25
C MET A 7 2.45 -24.70 -6.42
N LEU A 8 2.32 -25.72 -7.27
CA LEU A 8 1.35 -25.75 -8.36
C LEU A 8 -0.11 -25.75 -7.88
N GLY A 9 -0.37 -26.19 -6.64
CA GLY A 9 -1.70 -26.17 -6.03
C GLY A 9 -2.07 -24.84 -5.37
N LEU A 10 -1.14 -23.89 -5.27
CA LEU A 10 -1.39 -22.56 -4.69
C LEU A 10 -1.99 -21.60 -5.71
N GLU A 11 -2.81 -20.67 -5.23
CA GLU A 11 -3.32 -19.55 -6.01
C GLU A 11 -2.16 -18.73 -6.62
N ASP A 12 -2.32 -18.21 -7.84
CA ASP A 12 -1.22 -17.55 -8.58
C ASP A 12 -0.54 -16.43 -7.78
N ALA A 13 -1.33 -15.62 -7.05
CA ALA A 13 -0.81 -14.52 -6.24
C ALA A 13 0.08 -15.00 -5.09
N ILE A 14 -0.36 -16.04 -4.36
CA ILE A 14 0.41 -16.63 -3.27
C ILE A 14 1.60 -17.39 -3.83
N ARG A 15 1.42 -18.16 -4.91
CA ARG A 15 2.47 -18.93 -5.57
C ARG A 15 3.65 -18.06 -5.98
N ALA A 16 3.40 -16.91 -6.62
CA ALA A 16 4.46 -16.00 -7.04
C ALA A 16 5.32 -15.54 -5.84
N LEU A 17 4.65 -15.27 -4.73
CA LEU A 17 5.24 -14.77 -3.50
C LEU A 17 5.99 -15.88 -2.73
N VAL A 18 5.49 -17.11 -2.71
CA VAL A 18 6.21 -18.29 -2.19
C VAL A 18 7.42 -18.63 -3.08
N MET A 19 7.29 -18.52 -4.40
CA MET A 19 8.37 -18.81 -5.36
C MET A 19 9.58 -17.90 -5.19
N VAL A 20 9.40 -16.65 -4.74
CA VAL A 20 10.50 -15.72 -4.44
C VAL A 20 11.38 -16.22 -3.29
N GLN A 21 10.78 -16.93 -2.31
CA GLN A 21 11.52 -17.44 -1.16
C GLN A 21 12.16 -18.81 -1.39
N LEU A 22 11.87 -19.49 -2.51
CA LEU A 22 12.40 -20.82 -2.88
C LEU A 22 12.44 -21.81 -1.69
N PRO A 23 11.30 -22.26 -1.16
CA PRO A 23 11.30 -23.22 -0.07
C PRO A 23 11.83 -24.59 -0.51
N ASP A 24 12.68 -25.21 0.31
CA ASP A 24 13.23 -26.55 0.06
C ASP A 24 12.29 -27.67 0.56
N THR A 25 11.36 -27.31 1.45
CA THR A 25 10.42 -28.23 2.07
C THR A 25 8.98 -27.76 1.93
N VAL A 26 8.04 -28.71 1.89
CA VAL A 26 6.60 -28.40 1.85
C VAL A 26 6.19 -27.64 3.11
N GLN A 27 6.80 -27.96 4.24
CA GLN A 27 6.49 -27.35 5.53
C GLN A 27 6.82 -25.85 5.52
N GLN A 28 8.01 -25.48 5.04
CA GLN A 28 8.37 -24.08 4.83
C GLN A 28 7.43 -23.38 3.83
N GLY A 29 7.16 -24.01 2.69
CA GLY A 29 6.24 -23.46 1.69
C GLY A 29 4.84 -23.20 2.26
N SER A 30 4.34 -24.09 3.13
CA SER A 30 3.04 -23.94 3.78
C SER A 30 3.01 -22.80 4.79
N THR A 31 4.06 -22.62 5.60
CA THR A 31 4.16 -21.49 6.53
C THR A 31 4.19 -20.16 5.80
N ILE A 32 4.95 -20.09 4.71
CA ILE A 32 5.08 -18.87 3.89
C ILE A 32 3.75 -18.54 3.21
N ALA A 33 3.08 -19.56 2.65
CA ALA A 33 1.78 -19.39 2.01
C ALA A 33 0.71 -18.85 2.97
N LEU A 34 0.65 -19.38 4.19
CA LEU A 34 -0.30 -18.93 5.23
C LEU A 34 -0.08 -17.47 5.64
N VAL A 35 1.18 -17.06 5.83
CA VAL A 35 1.51 -15.66 6.16
C VAL A 35 1.11 -14.73 5.02
N GLN A 36 1.32 -15.15 3.77
CA GLN A 36 1.00 -14.34 2.60
C GLN A 36 -0.50 -14.22 2.37
N GLU A 37 -1.27 -15.26 2.67
CA GLU A 37 -2.74 -15.21 2.67
C GLU A 37 -3.26 -14.14 3.64
N GLU A 38 -2.75 -14.12 4.88
CA GLU A 38 -3.13 -13.12 5.88
C GLU A 38 -2.76 -11.68 5.45
N VAL A 39 -1.56 -11.50 4.90
CA VAL A 39 -1.09 -10.19 4.40
C VAL A 39 -1.94 -9.70 3.23
N LEU A 40 -2.29 -10.58 2.28
CA LEU A 40 -3.15 -10.25 1.15
C LEU A 40 -4.57 -9.89 1.60
N ALA A 41 -5.13 -10.60 2.58
CA ALA A 41 -6.42 -10.29 3.17
C ALA A 41 -6.45 -8.87 3.79
N ILE A 42 -5.39 -8.48 4.50
CA ILE A 42 -5.25 -7.14 5.09
C ILE A 42 -5.04 -6.07 4.00
N GLY A 43 -4.29 -6.39 2.96
CA GLY A 43 -4.00 -5.49 1.83
C GLY A 43 -5.25 -5.13 1.02
N LEU A 44 -6.16 -6.10 0.81
CA LEU A 44 -7.40 -5.88 0.04
C LEU A 44 -8.31 -4.84 0.69
N VAL A 45 -8.31 -4.73 2.02
CA VAL A 45 -9.17 -3.80 2.78
C VAL A 45 -8.67 -2.35 2.68
N LYS A 46 -7.38 -2.12 2.42
CA LYS A 46 -6.75 -0.79 2.48
C LYS A 46 -6.86 0.04 1.19
N HIS A 47 -7.43 -0.50 0.11
CA HIS A 47 -7.61 0.23 -1.15
C HIS A 47 -8.98 0.93 -1.30
N LYS A 48 -9.67 1.25 -0.19
CA LYS A 48 -10.84 2.14 -0.23
C LYS A 48 -10.38 3.57 -0.51
N LYS A 49 -10.34 3.90 -1.80
CA LYS A 49 -10.00 5.22 -2.38
C LYS A 49 -10.53 6.36 -1.50
N PHE A 50 -9.62 7.20 -1.00
CA PHE A 50 -9.95 8.47 -0.38
C PHE A 50 -10.37 9.44 -1.48
N THR A 51 -11.65 9.44 -1.85
CA THR A 51 -12.24 10.51 -2.66
C THR A 51 -12.42 11.72 -1.76
N ALA A 52 -11.44 12.63 -1.75
CA ALA A 52 -11.63 13.96 -1.19
C ALA A 52 -12.68 14.68 -2.04
N ARG A 53 -13.88 14.86 -1.49
CA ARG A 53 -14.97 15.62 -2.09
C ARG A 53 -14.60 17.11 -1.94
N THR A 54 -14.11 17.71 -3.01
CA THR A 54 -13.96 19.17 -3.10
C THR A 54 -15.33 19.78 -3.30
N GLU A 55 -16.00 20.18 -2.20
CA GLU A 55 -17.15 21.06 -2.28
C GLU A 55 -16.66 22.50 -2.23
N THR A 56 -16.45 23.07 -3.41
CA THR A 56 -16.48 24.51 -3.61
C THR A 56 -17.92 24.99 -3.35
N SER A 57 -18.17 25.62 -2.20
CA SER A 57 -19.33 26.49 -2.03
C SER A 57 -19.03 27.56 -0.98
N SER A 58 -18.79 28.75 -1.52
CA SER A 58 -18.84 30.08 -0.93
C SER A 58 -19.53 30.21 0.44
N SER A 59 -18.78 30.68 1.43
CA SER A 59 -19.17 31.81 2.28
C SER A 59 -18.03 32.12 3.26
N SER A 60 -17.32 33.21 2.99
CA SER A 60 -16.52 33.92 4.00
C SER A 60 -17.49 34.52 5.05
N PRO A 61 -17.06 34.85 6.28
CA PRO A 61 -16.06 35.91 6.48
C PRO A 61 -15.11 35.77 7.70
N VAL A 62 -14.05 36.60 7.70
CA VAL A 62 -13.37 37.21 8.87
C VAL A 62 -12.47 36.27 9.71
N VAL A 63 -11.23 36.56 10.13
CA VAL A 63 -10.28 37.70 10.05
C VAL A 63 -8.92 37.18 10.59
N GLU A 64 -7.82 37.72 10.04
CA GLU A 64 -6.46 37.84 10.62
C GLU A 64 -5.75 36.61 11.23
N GLN A 65 -4.75 36.10 10.49
CA GLN A 65 -3.40 36.01 11.05
C GLN A 65 -2.34 36.11 9.95
N THR A 66 -1.61 37.22 9.97
CA THR A 66 -0.43 37.50 9.17
C THR A 66 0.60 36.37 9.33
N GLY A 67 0.79 35.57 8.29
CA GLY A 67 1.77 34.50 8.26
C GLY A 67 1.80 33.81 6.90
N GLN A 68 2.51 34.44 5.95
CA GLN A 68 2.93 33.95 4.63
C GLN A 68 2.21 32.70 4.08
N ILE A 69 1.32 32.92 3.11
CA ILE A 69 0.88 31.88 2.17
C ILE A 69 2.10 31.54 1.32
N PHE A 70 2.77 30.42 1.63
CA PHE A 70 3.79 29.89 0.73
C PHE A 70 3.09 29.27 -0.47
N GLU A 71 3.19 29.91 -1.64
CA GLU A 71 2.76 29.29 -2.88
C GLU A 71 3.57 28.01 -3.12
N LYS A 72 2.88 26.93 -3.51
CA LYS A 72 3.49 25.63 -3.84
C LYS A 72 4.44 25.81 -5.02
N GLY A 73 5.70 26.11 -4.73
CA GLY A 73 6.74 26.33 -5.73
C GLY A 73 7.98 27.06 -5.24
N GLU A 74 7.99 27.63 -4.03
CA GLU A 74 9.08 28.51 -3.57
C GLU A 74 10.09 27.89 -2.59
N LEU A 75 9.94 26.61 -2.23
CA LEU A 75 10.78 25.90 -1.25
C LEU A 75 12.28 25.76 -1.60
N TRP A 76 12.69 26.11 -2.82
CA TRP A 76 14.06 25.90 -3.31
C TRP A 76 14.87 27.18 -3.48
N LYS A 77 14.31 28.37 -3.20
CA LYS A 77 15.09 29.60 -3.20
C LYS A 77 15.73 29.78 -1.83
N PRO A 78 17.08 29.84 -1.72
CA PRO A 78 17.72 30.17 -0.46
C PRO A 78 17.39 31.63 -0.11
N SER A 79 16.82 31.82 1.07
CA SER A 79 16.54 33.14 1.65
C SER A 79 17.85 33.92 1.78
N ASN A 80 17.88 35.14 1.22
CA ASN A 80 18.96 36.12 1.43
C ASN A 80 18.53 37.12 2.50
#